data_AF-A0A1I7Y2A2-F1
#
_entry.id   AF-A0A1I7Y2A2-F1
#
_cell.length_a   1.000
_cell.length_b   1.000
_cell.length_c   1.000
_cell.angle_alpha   90.00
_cell.angle_beta   90.00
_cell.angle_gamma   90.00
#
_symmetry.space_group_name_H-M   'P 1'
#
loop_
_entity.id
_entity.type
_entity.pdbx_description
1 polymer ?
#
loop_
_entity_poly.entity_id
_entity_poly.type
_entity_poly.pdbx_seq_one_letter_code
_entity_poly.pdbx_strand_id
1 'polypeptide(L)'
;MQEKLLNKHRQILWTLIICTSIPVFFGGVPLLAAIISMFEPQLPYATEITTISIVVMANHGTLYALALITAIPPYRQAVLKFVVKRATVVTVATVRQA
;
A
#
# COMPACT_ATOMS: atom_id res chain seq x y z
N MET A 1 -3.50 34.12 -0.66
CA MET A 1 -3.47 33.18 0.49
C MET A 1 -4.42 31.99 0.27
N GLN A 2 -5.70 32.24 -0.04
CA GLN A 2 -6.76 31.23 -0.25
C GLN A 2 -6.43 30.20 -1.36
N GLU A 3 -5.92 30.66 -2.51
CA GLU A 3 -5.47 29.82 -3.65
C GLU A 3 -4.47 28.71 -3.25
N LYS A 4 -3.49 29.02 -2.38
CA LYS A 4 -2.50 28.04 -1.91
C LYS A 4 -3.14 26.96 -1.04
N LEU A 5 -4.14 27.32 -0.23
CA LEU A 5 -4.83 26.38 0.65
C LEU A 5 -5.70 25.40 -0.16
N LEU A 6 -6.40 25.92 -1.17
CA LEU A 6 -7.27 25.13 -2.06
C LEU A 6 -6.45 24.12 -2.88
N ASN A 7 -5.30 24.55 -3.42
CA ASN A 7 -4.40 23.66 -4.16
C ASN A 7 -3.83 22.53 -3.28
N LYS A 8 -3.55 22.80 -2.00
CA LYS A 8 -3.11 21.78 -1.04
C LYS A 8 -4.21 20.76 -0.74
N HIS A 9 -5.45 21.22 -0.53
CA HIS A 9 -6.60 20.33 -0.35
C HIS A 9 -6.85 19.46 -1.58
N ARG A 10 -6.81 20.05 -2.78
CA ARG A 10 -6.94 19.31 -4.06
C ARG A 10 -5.88 18.22 -4.20
N GLN A 11 -4.64 18.51 -3.83
CA GLN A 11 -3.55 17.54 -3.86
C GLN A 11 -3.77 16.39 -2.86
N ILE A 12 -4.25 16.69 -1.66
CA ILE A 12 -4.60 15.68 -0.65
C ILE A 12 -5.74 14.79 -1.17
N LEU A 13 -6.81 15.37 -1.70
CA LEU A 13 -7.94 14.62 -2.25
C LEU A 13 -7.50 13.68 -3.39
N TRP A 14 -6.69 14.16 -4.32
CA TRP A 14 -6.12 13.30 -5.37
C TRP A 14 -5.28 12.16 -4.80
N THR A 15 -4.49 12.44 -3.76
CA THR A 15 -3.69 11.42 -3.09
C THR A 15 -4.57 10.37 -2.42
N LEU A 16 -5.66 10.78 -1.75
CA LEU A 16 -6.63 9.87 -1.17
C LEU A 16 -7.31 9.01 -2.24
N ILE A 17 -7.74 9.59 -3.36
CA ILE A 17 -8.38 8.87 -4.47
C ILE A 17 -7.45 7.80 -5.04
N ILE A 18 -6.17 8.13 -5.23
CA ILE A 18 -5.16 7.17 -5.71
C ILE A 18 -4.90 6.09 -4.65
N CYS A 19 -4.84 6.47 -3.36
CA CYS A 19 -4.62 5.51 -2.29
C CYS A 19 -5.80 4.56 -2.13
N THR A 20 -7.04 5.01 -2.27
CA THR A 20 -8.23 4.15 -2.11
C THR A 20 -8.53 3.30 -3.35
N SER A 21 -8.13 3.73 -4.55
CA SER A 21 -8.31 2.92 -5.75
C SER A 21 -7.55 1.59 -5.67
N ILE A 22 -6.31 1.61 -5.19
CA ILE A 22 -5.44 0.42 -5.10
C ILE A 22 -6.07 -0.71 -4.27
N PRO A 23 -6.48 -0.53 -3.00
CA PRO A 23 -7.12 -1.57 -2.21
C PRO A 23 -8.53 -1.91 -2.72
N VAL A 24 -9.24 -1.00 -3.37
CA VAL A 24 -10.52 -1.33 -4.01
C VAL A 24 -10.31 -2.31 -5.17
N PHE A 25 -9.28 -2.13 -5.99
CA PHE A 25 -8.96 -3.05 -7.07
C PHE A 25 -8.33 -4.35 -6.56
N PHE A 26 -7.25 -4.27 -5.77
CA PHE A 26 -6.49 -5.45 -5.31
C PHE A 26 -7.13 -6.18 -4.13
N GLY A 27 -8.02 -5.55 -3.37
CA GLY A 27 -8.81 -6.19 -2.33
C GLY A 27 -10.21 -6.55 -2.80
N GLY A 28 -10.88 -5.65 -3.51
CA GLY A 28 -12.27 -5.84 -3.94
C GLY A 28 -12.43 -6.86 -5.06
N VAL A 29 -11.59 -6.84 -6.10
CA VAL A 29 -11.69 -7.81 -7.20
C VAL A 29 -11.43 -9.24 -6.72
N PRO A 30 -10.35 -9.53 -5.96
CA PRO A 30 -10.14 -10.88 -5.41
C PRO A 30 -11.22 -11.30 -4.42
N LEU A 31 -11.75 -10.38 -3.62
CA LEU A 31 -12.85 -10.67 -2.71
C LEU A 31 -14.12 -11.12 -3.47
N LEU A 32 -14.50 -10.39 -4.52
CA LEU A 32 -15.65 -10.78 -5.35
C LEU A 32 -15.42 -12.14 -6.03
N ALA A 33 -14.23 -12.37 -6.58
CA ALA A 33 -13.87 -13.65 -7.19
C ALA A 33 -13.94 -14.81 -6.19
N ALA A 34 -13.48 -14.61 -4.95
CA ALA A 34 -13.57 -15.60 -3.88
C ALA A 34 -15.02 -15.86 -3.46
N ILE A 35 -15.85 -14.83 -3.34
CA ILE A 35 -17.28 -14.96 -3.01
C ILE A 35 -18.00 -15.79 -4.09
N ILE A 36 -17.81 -15.45 -5.37
CA ILE A 36 -18.45 -16.18 -6.48
C ILE A 36 -18.00 -17.65 -6.47
N SER A 37 -16.71 -17.90 -6.31
CA SER A 37 -16.15 -19.27 -6.25
C SER A 37 -16.68 -20.07 -5.05
N MET A 38 -17.05 -19.40 -3.96
CA MET A 38 -17.63 -20.04 -2.77
C MET A 38 -19.13 -20.35 -2.92
N PHE A 39 -19.89 -19.49 -3.60
CA PHE A 39 -21.32 -19.71 -3.85
C PHE A 39 -21.57 -20.76 -4.94
N GLU A 40 -20.63 -20.94 -5.86
CA GLU A 40 -20.76 -21.89 -6.97
C GLU A 40 -19.54 -22.83 -7.03
N PRO A 41 -19.41 -23.77 -6.06
CA PRO A 41 -18.23 -24.65 -5.95
C PRO A 41 -18.06 -25.62 -7.11
N GLN A 42 -19.07 -25.71 -7.99
CA GLN A 42 -19.10 -26.57 -9.16
C GLN A 42 -18.32 -25.97 -10.33
N LEU A 43 -17.93 -24.69 -10.24
CA LEU A 43 -17.06 -24.06 -11.22
C LEU A 43 -15.70 -24.77 -11.24
N PRO A 44 -15.19 -25.13 -12.42
CA PRO A 44 -13.84 -25.66 -12.52
C PRO A 44 -12.86 -24.60 -11.99
N TYR A 45 -11.89 -25.05 -11.22
CA TYR A 45 -10.86 -24.20 -10.58
C TYR A 45 -11.33 -23.30 -9.43
N ALA A 46 -12.52 -23.51 -8.86
CA ALA A 46 -13.03 -22.68 -7.75
C ALA A 46 -12.07 -22.63 -6.55
N THR A 47 -11.42 -23.75 -6.20
CA THR A 47 -10.45 -23.84 -5.09
C THR A 47 -9.18 -23.06 -5.40
N GLU A 48 -8.66 -23.19 -6.61
CA GLU A 48 -7.46 -22.51 -7.09
C GLU A 48 -7.69 -20.99 -7.14
N ILE A 49 -8.82 -20.55 -7.70
CA ILE A 49 -9.21 -19.14 -7.75
C ILE A 49 -9.34 -18.56 -6.33
N THR A 50 -10.01 -19.28 -5.43
CA THR A 50 -10.15 -18.83 -4.04
C THR A 50 -8.81 -18.73 -3.34
N THR A 51 -7.92 -19.71 -3.53
CA THR A 51 -6.58 -19.72 -2.92
C THR A 51 -5.73 -18.55 -3.42
N ILE A 52 -5.70 -18.30 -4.73
CA ILE A 52 -4.98 -17.16 -5.33
C ILE A 52 -5.56 -15.85 -4.80
N SER A 53 -6.89 -15.72 -4.75
CA SER A 53 -7.55 -14.53 -4.22
C SER A 53 -7.20 -14.27 -2.75
N ILE A 54 -7.16 -15.29 -1.90
CA ILE A 54 -6.74 -15.17 -0.50
C ILE A 54 -5.29 -14.72 -0.40
N VAL A 55 -4.38 -15.24 -1.22
CA VAL A 55 -2.97 -14.81 -1.22
C VAL A 55 -2.83 -13.36 -1.65
N VAL A 56 -3.56 -12.93 -2.68
CA VAL A 56 -3.57 -11.52 -3.11
C VAL A 56 -4.15 -10.63 -2.00
N MET A 57 -5.26 -11.04 -1.38
CA MET A 57 -5.85 -10.35 -0.23
C MET A 57 -4.96 -10.39 1.02
N ALA A 58 -4.12 -11.38 1.24
CA ALA A 58 -3.18 -11.35 2.37
C ALA A 58 -2.08 -10.29 2.13
N ASN A 59 -1.70 -10.07 0.87
CA ASN A 59 -0.60 -9.19 0.49
C ASN A 59 -1.02 -7.77 0.10
N HIS A 60 -2.31 -7.49 -0.12
CA HIS A 60 -2.78 -6.17 -0.55
C HIS A 60 -2.40 -5.04 0.44
N GLY A 61 -2.32 -5.34 1.73
CA GLY A 61 -1.91 -4.38 2.77
C GLY A 61 -0.48 -3.87 2.57
N THR A 62 0.43 -4.73 2.11
CA THR A 62 1.82 -4.36 1.82
C THR A 62 1.92 -3.44 0.60
N LEU A 63 1.16 -3.76 -0.46
CA LEU A 63 1.03 -2.91 -1.65
C LEU A 63 0.44 -1.54 -1.29
N TYR A 64 -0.60 -1.52 -0.46
CA TYR A 64 -1.25 -0.31 0.01
C TYR A 64 -0.32 0.56 0.85
N ALA A 65 0.48 -0.04 1.74
CA ALA A 65 1.48 0.68 2.52
C ALA A 65 2.55 1.34 1.64
N LEU A 66 3.06 0.64 0.62
CA LEU A 66 4.00 1.20 -0.35
C LEU A 66 3.37 2.35 -1.16
N ALA A 67 2.11 2.18 -1.58
CA ALA A 67 1.39 3.23 -2.28
C ALA A 67 1.20 4.48 -1.42
N LEU A 68 0.82 4.32 -0.14
CA LEU A 68 0.72 5.43 0.80
C LEU A 68 2.05 6.17 0.96
N ILE A 69 3.15 5.43 1.15
CA ILE A 69 4.49 6.02 1.31
C ILE A 69 4.90 6.80 0.06
N THR A 70 4.62 6.28 -1.13
CA THR A 70 5.01 6.94 -2.39
C THR A 70 4.11 8.12 -2.74
N ALA A 71 2.79 7.99 -2.54
CA ALA A 71 1.80 8.98 -2.91
C ALA A 71 1.71 10.15 -1.93
N ILE A 72 1.96 9.93 -0.63
CA ILE A 72 1.89 10.98 0.41
C ILE A 72 3.30 11.56 0.64
N PRO A 73 3.58 12.81 0.20
CA PRO A 73 4.90 13.43 0.34
C PRO A 73 5.47 13.45 1.77
N PRO A 74 4.70 13.77 2.83
CA PRO A 74 5.24 13.73 4.19
C PRO A 74 5.62 12.32 4.65
N TYR A 75 4.94 11.28 4.16
CA TYR A 75 5.30 9.89 4.48
C TYR A 75 6.61 9.48 3.85
N ARG A 76 6.82 9.81 2.57
CA ARG A 76 8.13 9.58 1.92
C ARG A 76 9.26 10.29 2.67
N GLN A 77 9.05 11.55 3.08
CA GLN A 77 10.06 12.29 3.85
C GLN A 77 10.33 11.67 5.22
N ALA A 78 9.32 11.19 5.92
CA ALA A 78 9.48 10.51 7.20
C ALA A 78 10.29 9.21 7.05
N VAL A 79 9.97 8.41 6.02
CA VAL A 79 10.71 7.17 5.71
C VAL A 79 12.16 7.47 5.36
N LEU A 80 12.42 8.44 4.49
CA LEU A 80 13.79 8.85 4.13
C LEU A 80 14.57 9.33 5.36
N LYS A 81 13.96 10.16 6.22
CA LYS A 81 14.58 10.59 7.48
C LYS A 81 14.90 9.41 8.40
N PHE A 82 13.99 8.45 8.51
CA PHE A 82 14.20 7.26 9.32
C PHE A 82 15.34 6.38 8.78
N VAL A 83 15.36 6.13 7.47
CA VAL A 83 16.41 5.35 6.79
C VAL A 83 17.77 6.01 6.92
N VAL A 84 17.86 7.32 6.66
CA VAL A 84 19.11 8.08 6.81
C VAL A 84 19.60 8.07 8.26
N LYS A 85 18.73 8.29 9.24
CA LYS A 85 19.10 8.25 10.67
C LYS A 85 19.63 6.87 11.06
N ARG A 86 19.03 5.79 10.57
CA ARG A 86 19.52 4.41 10.80
C ARG A 86 20.87 4.17 10.13
N ALA A 87 21.07 4.63 8.89
CA ALA A 87 22.35 4.48 8.18
C ALA A 87 23.49 5.22 8.89
N THR A 88 23.24 6.43 9.41
CA THR A 88 24.23 7.18 10.19
C THR A 88 24.57 6.46 11.49
N VAL A 89 23.58 5.94 12.23
CA VAL A 89 23.82 5.20 13.48
C VAL A 89 24.63 3.92 13.22
N VAL A 90 24.32 3.18 12.16
CA VAL A 90 25.07 1.95 11.79
C VAL A 90 26.50 2.30 11.39
N THR A 91 26.70 3.37 10.63
CA THR A 91 28.04 3.83 10.21
C THR A 91 28.88 4.25 11.42
N VAL A 92 28.31 5.05 12.32
CA VAL A 92 29.01 5.50 13.55
C VAL A 92 29.29 4.33 14.49
N ALA A 93 28.38 3.35 14.62
CA ALA A 93 28.61 2.16 15.42
C ALA A 93 29.75 1.28 14.84
N THR A 94 29.83 1.16 13.52
CA THR A 94 30.87 0.39 12.83
C THR A 94 32.24 1.06 12.96
N VAL A 95 32.31 2.39 12.81
CA VAL A 95 33.56 3.16 12.98
C VAL A 95 34.05 3.18 14.43
N ARG A 96 33.14 3.09 15.42
CA ARG A 96 33.51 3.05 16.84
C ARG A 96 34.05 1.69 17.29
N GLN A 97 33.83 0.63 16.52
CA GLN A 97 34.29 -0.73 16.82
C GLN A 97 35.57 -1.13 16.06
N ALA A 98 36.08 -0.28 15.17
CA ALA A 98 37.36 -0.41 14.47
C ALA A 98 38.43 0.45 15.16
#